data_AF-A0A962LGI3-F1
#
_entry.id   AF-A0A962LGI3-F1
#
_cell.length_a   1.000
_cell.length_b   1.000
_cell.length_c   1.000
_cell.angle_alpha   90.00
_cell.angle_beta   90.00
_cell.angle_gamma   90.00
#
_symmetry.space_group_name_H-M   'P 1'
#
loop_
_entity.id
_entity.type
_entity.pdbx_description
1 polymer ?
#
loop_
_entity_poly.entity_id
_entity_poly.type
_entity_poly.pdbx_seq_one_letter_code
_entity_poly.pdbx_strand_id
1 'polypeptide(L)'
;KEKLFALRDFLGFSRNVIVQATCHGKDNRALVDACRSAGDLARGVASVGKDISMDELREMHEAGVRGVRFNFVKRLVDATPKETFLTIADKVNQLGWSIVVYFEAPDLEGLIPFLNELPTIIVVDHMGRPDIAAGVNSPGFDMFVKLMADNPRVWSKVSCPERLSVTGPHGYDDVVPF
;
A
#
# COMPACT_ATOMS: atom_id res chain seq x y z
N LYS A 1 9.84 10.69 -13.74
CA LYS A 1 9.81 9.28 -14.20
C LYS A 1 11.18 8.76 -14.63
N GLU A 2 11.95 9.48 -15.45
CA GLU A 2 13.29 9.04 -15.91
C GLU A 2 14.24 8.65 -14.78
N LYS A 3 14.41 9.50 -13.76
CA LYS A 3 15.23 9.17 -12.57
C LYS A 3 14.77 7.91 -11.84
N LEU A 4 13.47 7.65 -11.79
CA LEU A 4 12.91 6.45 -11.16
C LEU A 4 13.28 5.19 -11.96
N PHE A 5 13.21 5.26 -13.29
CA PHE A 5 13.55 4.14 -14.15
C PHE A 5 15.06 3.88 -14.16
N ALA A 6 15.87 4.94 -14.23
CA ALA A 6 17.32 4.83 -14.10
C ALA A 6 17.73 4.18 -12.77
N LEU A 7 17.04 4.52 -11.67
CA LEU A 7 17.30 3.89 -10.37
C LEU A 7 16.89 2.40 -10.36
N ARG A 8 15.72 2.05 -10.92
CA ARG A 8 15.30 0.64 -11.07
C ARG A 8 16.38 -0.16 -11.81
N ASP A 9 16.85 0.37 -12.94
CA ASP A 9 17.80 -0.30 -13.81
C ASP A 9 19.18 -0.42 -13.13
N PHE A 10 19.62 0.64 -12.45
CA PHE A 10 20.85 0.63 -11.65
C PHE A 10 20.84 -0.43 -10.53
N LEU A 11 19.70 -0.60 -9.86
CA LEU A 11 19.52 -1.62 -8.81
C LEU A 11 19.29 -3.03 -9.37
N GLY A 12 19.20 -3.19 -10.70
CA GLY A 12 19.00 -4.47 -11.36
C GLY A 12 17.58 -5.04 -11.26
N PHE A 13 16.58 -4.21 -10.92
CA PHE A 13 15.19 -4.66 -10.86
C PHE A 13 14.56 -4.74 -12.25
N SER A 14 13.90 -5.85 -12.57
CA SER A 14 13.20 -5.97 -13.86
C SER A 14 11.90 -5.18 -13.93
N ARG A 15 11.26 -4.90 -12.78
CA ARG A 15 9.96 -4.22 -12.68
C ARG A 15 9.85 -3.42 -11.39
N ASN A 16 8.97 -2.42 -11.36
CA ASN A 16 8.68 -1.65 -10.15
C ASN A 16 7.18 -1.32 -10.02
N VAL A 17 6.73 -1.01 -8.80
CA VAL A 17 5.38 -0.49 -8.54
C VAL A 17 5.49 0.98 -8.12
N ILE A 18 4.74 1.84 -8.78
CA ILE A 18 4.70 3.29 -8.51
C ILE A 18 3.45 3.57 -7.67
N VAL A 19 3.64 4.03 -6.44
CA VAL A 19 2.54 4.39 -5.55
C VAL A 19 2.31 5.89 -5.61
N GLN A 20 1.05 6.31 -5.76
CA GLN A 20 0.64 7.71 -5.75
C GLN A 20 1.15 8.42 -4.49
N ALA A 21 1.85 9.54 -4.69
CA ALA A 21 2.36 10.36 -3.60
C ALA A 21 1.23 11.16 -2.95
N THR A 22 1.18 11.20 -1.61
CA THR A 22 0.12 11.87 -0.85
C THR A 22 -0.02 13.35 -1.21
N CYS A 23 1.07 14.04 -1.57
CA CYS A 23 1.06 15.45 -1.97
C CYS A 23 0.26 15.74 -3.25
N HIS A 24 0.02 14.75 -4.11
CA HIS A 24 -0.83 14.89 -5.28
C HIS A 24 -2.29 14.54 -5.01
N GLY A 25 -2.63 14.10 -3.79
CA GLY A 25 -3.97 13.67 -3.42
C GLY A 25 -4.52 12.65 -4.41
N LYS A 26 -5.68 12.96 -4.99
CA LYS A 26 -6.41 12.11 -5.94
C LYS A 26 -6.08 12.41 -7.41
N ASP A 27 -5.19 13.37 -7.69
CA ASP A 27 -4.72 13.65 -9.05
C ASP A 27 -3.65 12.65 -9.46
N ASN A 28 -4.09 11.57 -10.12
CA ASN A 28 -3.21 10.47 -10.54
C ASN A 28 -2.53 10.72 -11.89
N ARG A 29 -2.61 11.93 -12.50
CA ARG A 29 -2.07 12.16 -13.85
C ARG A 29 -0.57 11.88 -13.96
N ALA A 30 0.21 12.25 -12.94
CA ALA A 30 1.65 11.95 -12.90
C ALA A 30 1.94 10.45 -12.77
N LEU A 31 1.13 9.72 -11.99
CA LEU A 31 1.21 8.26 -11.87
C LEU A 31 0.88 7.57 -13.21
N VAL A 32 -0.22 7.99 -13.84
CA VAL A 32 -0.69 7.46 -15.13
C VAL A 32 0.34 7.68 -16.23
N ASP A 33 0.90 8.89 -16.33
CA ASP A 33 1.98 9.20 -17.28
C ASP A 33 3.22 8.31 -17.06
N ALA A 34 3.61 8.10 -15.79
CA ALA A 34 4.74 7.24 -15.47
C ALA A 34 4.46 5.77 -15.82
N CYS A 35 3.26 5.25 -15.56
CA CYS A 35 2.92 3.86 -15.90
C CYS A 35 2.89 3.65 -17.42
N ARG A 36 2.25 4.54 -18.18
CA ARG A 36 2.25 4.50 -19.65
C ARG A 36 3.66 4.52 -20.23
N SER A 37 4.53 5.36 -19.67
CA SER A 37 5.92 5.47 -20.13
C SER A 37 6.77 4.23 -19.81
N ALA A 38 6.41 3.48 -18.77
CA ALA A 38 7.12 2.27 -18.38
C ALA A 38 6.61 1.01 -19.11
N GLY A 39 5.43 1.06 -19.73
CA GLY A 39 4.77 -0.10 -20.31
C GLY A 39 4.63 -1.25 -19.31
N ASP A 40 5.15 -2.43 -19.64
CA ASP A 40 5.10 -3.61 -18.77
C ASP A 40 6.13 -3.63 -17.64
N LEU A 41 7.04 -2.65 -17.61
CA LEU A 41 8.08 -2.56 -16.59
C LEU A 41 7.59 -1.91 -15.29
N ALA A 42 6.39 -1.30 -15.29
CA ALA A 42 5.80 -0.80 -14.06
C ALA A 42 4.29 -1.03 -13.96
N ARG A 43 3.81 -1.05 -12.72
CA ARG A 43 2.38 -0.94 -12.39
C ARG A 43 2.14 0.18 -11.39
N GLY A 44 0.93 0.72 -11.39
CA GLY A 44 0.54 1.83 -10.52
C GLY A 44 -0.34 1.42 -9.36
N VAL A 45 -0.25 2.16 -8.25
CA VAL A 45 -1.24 2.17 -7.16
C VAL A 45 -1.77 3.59 -7.00
N ALA A 46 -3.03 3.80 -7.33
CA ALA A 46 -3.68 5.11 -7.35
C ALA A 46 -4.24 5.50 -5.97
N SER A 47 -4.55 6.79 -5.81
CA SER A 47 -5.40 7.30 -4.73
C SER A 47 -6.66 7.86 -5.34
N VAL A 48 -7.83 7.39 -4.91
CA VAL A 48 -9.13 7.73 -5.52
C VAL A 48 -10.14 8.18 -4.46
N GLY A 49 -11.16 8.91 -4.90
CA GLY A 49 -12.25 9.39 -4.04
C GLY A 49 -13.54 8.59 -4.24
N LYS A 50 -14.55 8.89 -3.41
CA LYS A 50 -15.89 8.30 -3.51
C LYS A 50 -16.52 8.42 -4.90
N ASP A 51 -16.23 9.52 -5.60
CA ASP A 51 -16.84 9.88 -6.87
C ASP A 51 -16.15 9.22 -8.08
N ILE A 52 -15.10 8.40 -7.86
CA ILE A 52 -14.38 7.72 -8.95
C ILE A 52 -15.34 6.84 -9.76
N SER A 53 -15.41 7.05 -11.07
CA SER A 53 -16.24 6.27 -11.97
C SER A 53 -15.55 4.97 -12.41
N MET A 54 -16.33 4.01 -12.92
CA MET A 54 -15.74 2.80 -13.52
C MET A 54 -14.95 3.10 -14.79
N ASP A 55 -15.33 4.14 -15.55
CA ASP A 55 -14.62 4.49 -16.78
C ASP A 55 -13.26 5.10 -16.47
N GLU A 56 -13.16 5.99 -15.48
CA GLU A 56 -11.86 6.48 -14.98
C GLU A 56 -10.97 5.34 -14.46
N LEU A 57 -11.54 4.36 -13.76
CA LEU A 57 -10.78 3.19 -13.30
C LEU A 57 -10.30 2.32 -14.46
N ARG A 58 -11.10 2.16 -15.52
CA ARG A 58 -10.69 1.45 -16.75
C ARG A 58 -9.58 2.20 -17.49
N GLU A 59 -9.67 3.52 -17.60
CA GLU A 59 -8.60 4.33 -18.19
C GLU A 59 -7.28 4.17 -17.41
N MET A 60 -7.35 4.16 -16.09
CA MET A 60 -6.19 3.87 -15.24
C MET A 60 -5.70 2.41 -15.40
N HIS A 61 -6.61 1.45 -15.58
CA HIS A 61 -6.26 0.05 -15.85
C HIS A 61 -5.46 -0.06 -17.15
N GLU A 62 -5.93 0.54 -18.23
CA GLU A 62 -5.22 0.57 -19.52
C GLU A 62 -3.86 1.28 -19.40
N ALA A 63 -3.75 2.28 -18.52
CA ALA A 63 -2.47 2.94 -18.25
C ALA A 63 -1.48 2.07 -17.44
N GLY A 64 -1.91 0.96 -16.84
CA GLY A 64 -1.07 0.07 -16.03
C GLY A 64 -1.28 0.16 -14.52
N VAL A 65 -2.29 0.88 -14.03
CA VAL A 65 -2.66 0.87 -12.60
C VAL A 65 -3.31 -0.47 -12.25
N ARG A 66 -2.92 -1.06 -11.11
CA ARG A 66 -3.41 -2.37 -10.63
C ARG A 66 -3.78 -2.36 -9.15
N GLY A 67 -3.89 -1.18 -8.56
CA GLY A 67 -4.33 -1.06 -7.19
C GLY A 67 -4.72 0.34 -6.77
N VAL A 68 -5.36 0.42 -5.61
CA VAL A 68 -5.63 1.67 -4.90
C VAL A 68 -5.00 1.62 -3.52
N ARG A 69 -4.70 2.79 -2.94
CA ARG A 69 -4.16 2.89 -1.58
C ARG A 69 -5.20 3.47 -0.62
N PHE A 70 -5.52 2.72 0.42
CA PHE A 70 -6.29 3.18 1.58
C PHE A 70 -5.32 3.53 2.69
N ASN A 71 -5.38 4.77 3.15
CA ASN A 71 -4.56 5.27 4.23
C ASN A 71 -5.45 5.51 5.44
N PHE A 72 -5.08 4.97 6.58
CA PHE A 72 -5.76 5.08 7.86
C PHE A 72 -4.91 5.81 8.91
N VAL A 73 -3.70 6.24 8.55
CA VAL A 73 -2.85 7.02 9.45
C VAL A 73 -3.47 8.40 9.66
N LYS A 74 -4.04 8.62 10.84
CA LYS A 74 -4.88 9.78 11.20
C LYS A 74 -4.23 11.14 10.93
N ARG A 75 -2.89 11.23 11.00
CA ARG A 75 -2.14 12.48 10.70
C ARG A 75 -1.96 12.78 9.21
N LEU A 76 -2.31 11.85 8.31
CA LEU A 76 -2.08 11.96 6.87
C LEU A 76 -3.36 12.13 6.06
N VAL A 77 -4.54 11.86 6.63
CA VAL A 77 -5.82 11.89 5.93
C VAL A 77 -6.97 12.29 6.85
N ASP A 78 -7.99 12.90 6.26
CA ASP A 78 -9.28 13.12 6.92
C ASP A 78 -10.07 11.80 7.03
N ALA A 79 -10.94 11.70 8.03
CA ALA A 79 -11.78 10.53 8.27
C ALA A 79 -12.69 10.27 7.05
N THR A 80 -12.38 9.19 6.31
CA THR A 80 -13.20 8.71 5.19
C THR A 80 -14.15 7.62 5.70
N PRO A 81 -15.47 7.70 5.44
CA PRO A 81 -16.42 6.68 5.88
C PRO A 81 -16.08 5.29 5.34
N LYS A 82 -16.29 4.24 6.15
CA LYS A 82 -16.01 2.84 5.78
C LYS A 82 -16.71 2.44 4.49
N GLU A 83 -17.95 2.90 4.29
CA GLU A 83 -18.80 2.61 3.13
C GLU A 83 -18.18 3.13 1.83
N THR A 84 -17.43 4.23 1.90
CA THR A 84 -16.69 4.75 0.76
C THR A 84 -15.58 3.78 0.34
N PHE A 85 -14.83 3.23 1.30
CA PHE A 85 -13.79 2.25 1.01
C PHE A 85 -14.36 0.96 0.44
N LEU A 86 -15.48 0.45 0.99
CA LEU A 86 -16.16 -0.74 0.46
C LEU A 86 -16.65 -0.53 -0.98
N THR A 87 -17.28 0.62 -1.26
CA THR A 87 -17.73 0.97 -2.62
C THR A 87 -16.56 1.00 -3.62
N ILE A 88 -15.41 1.54 -3.22
CA ILE A 88 -14.21 1.54 -4.05
C ILE A 88 -13.67 0.11 -4.21
N ALA A 89 -13.64 -0.67 -3.11
CA ALA A 89 -13.17 -2.05 -3.10
C ALA A 89 -13.97 -2.92 -4.10
N ASP A 90 -15.29 -2.78 -4.14
CA ASP A 90 -16.15 -3.49 -5.09
C ASP A 90 -15.86 -3.14 -6.55
N LYS A 91 -15.61 -1.86 -6.83
CA LYS A 91 -15.24 -1.40 -8.18
C LYS A 91 -13.90 -1.95 -8.63
N VAL A 92 -12.88 -1.85 -7.78
CA VAL A 92 -11.52 -2.30 -8.14
C VAL A 92 -11.40 -3.83 -8.16
N ASN A 93 -12.25 -4.54 -7.40
CA ASN A 93 -12.36 -6.00 -7.47
C ASN A 93 -12.77 -6.49 -8.86
N GLN A 94 -13.71 -5.80 -9.52
CA GLN A 94 -14.12 -6.12 -10.91
C GLN A 94 -12.97 -6.00 -11.92
N LEU A 95 -11.90 -5.28 -11.58
CA LEU A 95 -10.71 -5.12 -12.40
C LEU A 95 -9.54 -6.02 -11.96
N GLY A 96 -9.74 -6.85 -10.92
CA GLY A 96 -8.69 -7.69 -10.34
C GLY A 96 -7.56 -6.90 -9.65
N TRP A 97 -7.85 -5.69 -9.18
CA TRP A 97 -6.86 -4.83 -8.53
C TRP A 97 -6.65 -5.19 -7.06
N SER A 98 -5.47 -4.90 -6.53
CA SER A 98 -5.16 -5.00 -5.10
C SER A 98 -5.47 -3.72 -4.33
N ILE A 99 -5.70 -3.83 -3.02
CA ILE A 99 -5.82 -2.68 -2.12
C ILE A 99 -4.57 -2.61 -1.24
N VAL A 100 -3.80 -1.54 -1.40
CA VAL A 100 -2.69 -1.23 -0.50
C VAL A 100 -3.25 -0.55 0.74
N VAL A 101 -2.88 -1.02 1.93
CA VAL A 101 -3.36 -0.47 3.20
C VAL A 101 -2.19 0.09 3.99
N TYR A 102 -2.39 1.26 4.60
CA TYR A 102 -1.41 1.87 5.49
C TYR A 102 -2.07 2.33 6.80
N PHE A 103 -1.62 1.81 7.93
CA PHE A 103 -2.10 2.12 9.29
C PHE A 103 -0.93 2.15 10.28
N GLU A 104 -1.21 2.48 11.55
CA GLU A 104 -0.27 2.33 12.67
C GLU A 104 -0.65 1.08 13.48
N ALA A 105 0.33 0.33 13.99
CA ALA A 105 0.11 -0.97 14.64
C ALA A 105 -1.00 -0.97 15.72
N PRO A 106 -1.15 0.07 16.58
CA PRO A 106 -2.23 0.09 17.58
C PRO A 106 -3.65 0.12 16.99
N ASP A 107 -3.82 0.58 15.75
CA ASP A 107 -5.13 0.63 15.09
C ASP A 107 -5.51 -0.73 14.45
N LEU A 108 -4.58 -1.69 14.37
CA LEU A 108 -4.79 -2.96 13.65
C LEU A 108 -5.99 -3.75 14.18
N GLU A 109 -6.11 -3.90 15.50
CA GLU A 109 -7.19 -4.67 16.13
C GLU A 109 -8.58 -4.22 15.63
N GLY A 110 -8.81 -2.90 15.60
CA GLY A 110 -10.05 -2.32 15.11
C GLY A 110 -10.23 -2.41 13.59
N LEU A 111 -9.15 -2.57 12.83
CA LEU A 111 -9.18 -2.68 11.37
C LEU A 111 -9.41 -4.11 10.87
N ILE A 112 -9.03 -5.14 11.64
CA ILE A 112 -9.15 -6.55 11.22
C ILE A 112 -10.54 -6.91 10.65
N PRO A 113 -11.68 -6.55 11.29
CA PRO A 113 -12.99 -6.86 10.74
C PRO A 113 -13.19 -6.26 9.34
N PHE A 114 -12.79 -5.00 9.15
CA PHE A 114 -12.89 -4.33 7.86
C PHE A 114 -11.94 -4.94 6.82
N LEU A 115 -10.70 -5.28 7.18
CA LEU A 115 -9.76 -5.92 6.27
C LEU A 115 -10.29 -7.28 5.79
N ASN A 116 -10.95 -8.05 6.65
CA ASN A 116 -11.55 -9.32 6.27
C ASN A 116 -12.78 -9.17 5.34
N GLU A 117 -13.46 -8.03 5.38
CA GLU A 117 -14.57 -7.71 4.45
C GLU A 117 -14.08 -7.36 3.04
N LEU A 118 -12.81 -6.96 2.87
CA LEU A 118 -12.31 -6.57 1.54
C LEU A 118 -12.25 -7.77 0.58
N PRO A 119 -12.81 -7.65 -0.63
CA PRO A 119 -12.94 -8.76 -1.58
C PRO A 119 -11.66 -9.05 -2.38
N THR A 120 -10.59 -8.28 -2.19
CA THR A 120 -9.37 -8.32 -3.03
C THR A 120 -8.12 -8.73 -2.24
N ILE A 121 -6.99 -8.86 -2.95
CA ILE A 121 -5.67 -8.93 -2.32
C ILE A 121 -5.40 -7.62 -1.58
N ILE A 122 -4.98 -7.75 -0.33
CA ILE A 122 -4.63 -6.65 0.57
C ILE A 122 -3.11 -6.62 0.71
N VAL A 123 -2.49 -5.47 0.48
CA VAL A 123 -1.05 -5.30 0.62
C VAL A 123 -0.78 -4.26 1.70
N VAL A 124 -0.31 -4.70 2.86
CA VAL A 124 0.00 -3.82 3.99
C VAL A 124 1.36 -3.18 3.79
N ASP A 125 1.40 -1.85 3.87
CA ASP A 125 2.64 -1.07 3.77
C ASP A 125 3.53 -1.26 5.02
N HIS A 126 4.84 -1.31 4.78
CA HIS A 126 5.88 -1.19 5.80
C HIS A 126 5.69 -2.13 7.00
N MET A 127 5.38 -3.41 6.72
CA MET A 127 5.22 -4.47 7.73
C MET A 127 4.12 -4.20 8.77
N GLY A 128 3.16 -3.34 8.48
CA GLY A 128 2.14 -2.94 9.46
C GLY A 128 2.67 -2.00 10.54
N ARG A 129 3.86 -1.40 10.31
CA ARG A 129 4.57 -0.49 11.23
C ARG A 129 4.71 -1.06 12.65
N PRO A 130 5.42 -2.18 12.84
CA PRO A 130 5.63 -2.74 14.17
C PRO A 130 6.30 -1.72 15.10
N ASP A 131 6.00 -1.83 16.39
CA ASP A 131 6.78 -1.14 17.41
C ASP A 131 8.09 -1.91 17.65
N ILE A 132 9.18 -1.38 17.10
CA ILE A 132 10.51 -1.99 17.19
C ILE A 132 10.97 -2.12 18.64
N ALA A 133 10.62 -1.17 19.51
CA ALA A 133 11.00 -1.21 20.92
C ALA A 133 10.27 -2.31 21.70
N ALA A 134 9.09 -2.73 21.24
CA ALA A 134 8.32 -3.81 21.84
C ALA A 134 8.84 -5.21 21.44
N GLY A 135 9.64 -5.30 20.38
CA GLY A 135 10.25 -6.55 19.91
C GLY A 135 9.32 -7.46 19.09
N VAL A 136 9.91 -8.51 18.51
CA VAL A 136 9.24 -9.44 17.59
C VAL A 136 8.19 -10.34 18.24
N ASN A 137 8.20 -10.48 19.56
CA ASN A 137 7.20 -11.25 20.30
C ASN A 137 6.14 -10.33 20.94
N SER A 138 6.02 -9.10 20.44
CA SER A 138 5.02 -8.15 20.96
C SER A 138 3.62 -8.57 20.50
N PRO A 139 2.59 -8.41 21.36
CA PRO A 139 1.22 -8.76 20.99
C PRO A 139 0.73 -8.07 19.70
N GLY A 140 1.19 -6.85 19.43
CA GLY A 140 0.82 -6.10 18.23
C GLY A 140 1.42 -6.71 16.95
N PHE A 141 2.69 -7.13 16.99
CA PHE A 141 3.30 -7.77 15.83
C PHE A 141 2.80 -9.20 15.63
N ASP A 142 2.62 -9.97 16.71
CA ASP A 142 2.00 -11.31 16.66
C ASP A 142 0.60 -11.26 16.04
N MET A 143 -0.19 -10.24 16.37
CA MET A 143 -1.51 -10.02 15.77
C MET A 143 -1.42 -9.80 14.25
N PHE A 144 -0.43 -9.04 13.79
CA PHE A 144 -0.20 -8.81 12.36
C PHE A 144 0.25 -10.07 11.63
N VAL A 145 1.19 -10.83 12.21
CA VAL A 145 1.64 -12.11 11.66
C VAL A 145 0.47 -13.10 11.59
N LYS A 146 -0.35 -13.17 12.65
CA LYS A 146 -1.55 -14.00 12.67
C LYS A 146 -2.58 -13.60 11.62
N LEU A 147 -2.83 -12.31 11.42
CA LEU A 147 -3.72 -11.83 10.35
C LEU A 147 -3.25 -12.35 8.97
N MET A 148 -1.95 -12.30 8.68
CA MET A 148 -1.41 -12.83 7.42
C MET A 148 -1.50 -14.36 7.33
N ALA A 149 -1.24 -15.07 8.43
CA ALA A 149 -1.34 -16.53 8.47
C ALA A 149 -2.78 -17.03 8.27
N ASP A 150 -3.76 -16.35 8.88
CA ASP A 150 -5.17 -16.73 8.84
C ASP A 150 -5.87 -16.24 7.56
N ASN A 151 -5.30 -15.26 6.84
CA ASN A 151 -5.90 -14.69 5.62
C ASN A 151 -4.90 -14.66 4.45
N PRO A 152 -4.99 -15.61 3.48
CA PRO A 152 -4.05 -15.72 2.36
C PRO A 152 -4.14 -14.57 1.35
N ARG A 153 -5.12 -13.66 1.49
CA ARG A 153 -5.22 -12.45 0.68
C ARG A 153 -4.35 -11.32 1.21
N VAL A 154 -3.82 -11.42 2.43
CA VAL A 154 -3.01 -10.37 3.05
C VAL A 154 -1.53 -10.60 2.78
N TRP A 155 -0.90 -9.59 2.21
CA TRP A 155 0.53 -9.52 1.91
C TRP A 155 1.15 -8.34 2.64
N SER A 156 2.46 -8.41 2.88
CA SER A 156 3.21 -7.33 3.52
C SER A 156 4.33 -6.83 2.62
N LYS A 157 4.53 -5.50 2.61
CA LYS A 157 5.74 -4.89 2.05
C LYS A 157 6.81 -4.80 3.14
N VAL A 158 7.86 -5.61 3.01
CA VAL A 158 9.10 -5.52 3.80
C VAL A 158 9.93 -4.36 3.26
N SER A 159 9.63 -3.14 3.70
CA SER A 159 10.20 -1.91 3.16
C SER A 159 10.21 -0.77 4.17
N CYS A 160 11.03 0.24 3.88
CA CYS A 160 11.19 1.45 4.67
C CYS A 160 11.60 1.23 6.14
N PRO A 161 12.68 0.49 6.42
CA PRO A 161 13.17 0.32 7.79
C PRO A 161 13.54 1.65 8.46
N GLU A 162 13.91 2.68 7.68
CA GLU A 162 14.19 4.03 8.15
C GLU A 162 12.99 4.72 8.81
N ARG A 163 11.77 4.20 8.62
CA ARG A 163 10.53 4.71 9.23
C ARG A 163 10.21 4.07 10.58
N LEU A 164 10.92 3.01 10.95
CA LEU A 164 10.63 2.13 12.07
C LEU A 164 11.80 2.05 13.05
N SER A 165 13.02 2.00 12.51
CA SER A 165 14.25 1.87 13.27
C SER A 165 14.39 2.98 14.31
N VAL A 166 14.76 2.57 15.53
CA VAL A 166 15.13 3.43 16.64
C VAL A 166 16.63 3.77 16.55
N THR A 167 17.44 2.81 16.13
CA THR A 167 18.91 2.97 16.03
C THR A 167 19.33 3.82 14.83
N GLY A 168 18.59 3.76 13.72
CA GLY A 168 18.85 4.53 12.52
C GLY A 168 19.94 3.93 11.61
N PRO A 169 20.49 4.73 10.68
CA PRO A 169 21.50 4.27 9.73
C PRO A 169 22.82 3.87 10.42
N HIS A 170 23.66 3.02 9.83
CA HIS A 170 23.64 2.60 8.43
C HIS A 170 23.00 1.24 8.13
N GLY A 171 22.71 0.42 9.16
CA GLY A 171 22.18 -0.94 8.98
C GLY A 171 20.68 -1.10 9.21
N TYR A 172 20.09 -0.28 10.08
CA TYR A 172 18.73 -0.51 10.61
C TYR A 172 18.57 -1.92 11.21
N ASP A 173 19.60 -2.39 11.91
CA ASP A 173 19.73 -3.79 12.37
C ASP A 173 18.63 -4.18 13.36
N ASP A 174 18.03 -3.20 14.04
CA ASP A 174 16.90 -3.39 14.95
C ASP A 174 15.58 -3.73 14.24
N VAL A 175 15.48 -3.53 12.92
CA VAL A 175 14.31 -3.88 12.11
C VAL A 175 14.44 -5.27 11.48
N VAL A 176 15.67 -5.75 11.24
CA VAL A 176 15.94 -7.04 10.56
C VAL A 176 15.21 -8.25 11.17
N PRO A 177 14.99 -8.36 12.50
CA PRO A 177 14.29 -9.50 13.08
C PRO A 177 12.78 -9.59 12.76
N PHE A 178 12.16 -8.51 12.28
CA PHE A 178 10.72 -8.42 11.95
C PHE A 178 10.46 -8.80 10.48
#